data_AF-A0AAU0VFL8-F1
#
_entry.id   AF-A0AAU0VFL8-F1
#
_cell.length_a   1.000
_cell.length_b   1.000
_cell.length_c   1.000
_cell.angle_alpha   90.00
_cell.angle_beta   90.00
_cell.angle_gamma   90.00
#
_symmetry.space_group_name_H-M   'P 1'
#
loop_
_entity.id
_entity.type
_entity.pdbx_description
1 polymer ?
#
loop_
_entity_poly.entity_id
_entity_poly.type
_entity_poly.pdbx_seq_one_letter_code
_entity_poly.pdbx_strand_id
1 'polypeptide(L)'
;MSGFKDPAPAPDDPPHAATPPAFRPQAAPGQREPVKAGPAKRSAPDPSNTTSPARRAPGRAGRPLGPIAAHVSSAHQAWLDPVREAYLAAAAIGMTMSRLGAALHISKSKISELLSGKFYPRWELLYDLAVALNISYWPLYRLWRQAALETENKSRTWVDTSTSRVHVTMTATRSTPPLDLTAFRDLTENGYRLYAGVFLLAPCCQAAIDKTYDQLWLSWNQALASPDARRYAFTVLRGAVMSATPHLDGRPEFSAAAFDTIALQALTDDDRAAAQLAETIALFKAMSRLPDNQLDIMVLRTLHGLDDEDISHLLGLPLPVVRSDARHATRFLEAILCPPPTSEGDQS
;
A
#
# COMPACT_ATOMS: atom_id res chain seq x y z
N MET A 1 -46.75 -2.18 40.73
CA MET A 1 -47.99 -1.66 40.11
C MET A 1 -47.69 -0.26 39.57
N SER A 2 -48.25 0.08 38.41
CA SER A 2 -47.85 1.17 37.48
C SER A 2 -46.67 0.77 36.58
N GLY A 3 -46.80 0.42 35.30
CA GLY A 3 -47.90 0.62 34.35
C GLY A 3 -47.54 1.70 33.32
N PHE A 4 -46.37 1.59 32.67
CA PHE A 4 -45.97 2.46 31.56
C PHE A 4 -46.22 1.70 30.25
N LYS A 5 -47.10 2.24 29.41
CA LYS A 5 -47.63 1.63 28.20
C LYS A 5 -47.05 2.40 27.01
N ASP A 6 -46.15 1.78 26.26
CA ASP A 6 -45.60 2.33 25.02
C ASP A 6 -46.68 2.39 23.93
N PRO A 7 -46.80 3.50 23.18
CA PRO A 7 -47.65 3.58 22.01
C PRO A 7 -46.94 3.01 20.76
N ALA A 8 -47.66 2.19 20.02
CA ALA A 8 -47.24 1.57 18.76
C ALA A 8 -46.99 2.61 17.64
N PRO A 9 -46.06 2.34 16.70
CA PRO A 9 -45.80 3.20 15.55
C PRO A 9 -46.86 3.04 14.45
N ALA A 10 -47.20 4.16 13.81
CA ALA A 10 -48.09 4.25 12.66
C ALA A 10 -47.45 3.65 11.38
N PRO A 11 -48.25 3.16 10.42
CA PRO A 11 -47.76 2.46 9.22
C PRO A 11 -47.24 3.41 8.13
N ASP A 12 -46.21 2.94 7.42
CA ASP A 12 -45.55 3.56 6.26
C ASP A 12 -46.50 3.70 5.05
N ASP A 13 -46.56 4.91 4.47
CA ASP A 13 -47.13 5.17 3.16
C ASP A 13 -46.14 4.78 2.03
N PRO A 14 -46.60 4.13 0.94
CA PRO A 14 -45.74 3.67 -0.16
C PRO A 14 -45.37 4.78 -1.16
N PRO A 15 -44.26 4.62 -1.91
CA PRO A 15 -43.70 5.66 -2.76
C PRO A 15 -44.47 5.84 -4.08
N HIS A 16 -44.65 7.11 -4.47
CA HIS A 16 -45.21 7.52 -5.75
C HIS A 16 -44.33 7.08 -6.95
N ALA A 17 -45.01 6.48 -7.93
CA ALA A 17 -44.47 6.01 -9.20
C ALA A 17 -43.96 7.16 -10.10
N ALA A 18 -42.76 6.98 -10.65
CA ALA A 18 -42.22 7.80 -11.73
C ALA A 18 -42.58 7.21 -13.10
N THR A 19 -43.31 7.97 -13.91
CA THR A 19 -43.62 7.67 -15.31
C THR A 19 -42.50 8.20 -16.23
N PRO A 20 -42.02 7.43 -17.22
CA PRO A 20 -40.94 7.83 -18.12
C PRO A 20 -41.44 8.45 -19.44
N PRO A 21 -40.65 9.34 -20.06
CA PRO A 21 -40.61 9.44 -21.52
C PRO A 21 -39.16 9.60 -22.03
N ALA A 22 -38.78 9.37 -23.27
CA ALA A 22 -39.42 8.80 -24.45
C ALA A 22 -38.28 8.35 -25.39
N PHE A 23 -38.54 7.26 -26.10
CA PHE A 23 -37.77 6.80 -27.25
C PHE A 23 -37.79 7.84 -28.38
N ARG A 24 -36.65 8.07 -29.04
CA ARG A 24 -36.56 8.59 -30.42
C ARG A 24 -35.35 7.98 -31.14
N PRO A 25 -35.36 7.93 -32.50
CA PRO A 25 -35.12 6.69 -33.22
C PRO A 25 -33.76 6.64 -33.92
N GLN A 26 -33.34 5.41 -34.21
CA GLN A 26 -32.27 5.05 -35.14
C GLN A 26 -32.56 5.57 -36.57
N ALA A 27 -31.54 6.14 -37.21
CA ALA A 27 -31.47 6.27 -38.66
C ALA A 27 -30.63 5.10 -39.24
N ALA A 28 -31.18 4.50 -40.29
CA ALA A 28 -30.69 3.32 -41.00
C ALA A 28 -29.58 3.67 -42.04
N PRO A 29 -28.92 2.65 -42.64
CA PRO A 29 -27.59 2.76 -43.24
C PRO A 29 -27.62 3.06 -44.75
N GLY A 30 -26.68 3.89 -45.20
CA GLY A 30 -26.43 4.21 -46.61
C GLY A 30 -25.22 3.46 -47.16
N GLN A 31 -25.52 2.39 -47.91
CA GLN A 31 -24.98 1.97 -49.22
C GLN A 31 -23.46 1.78 -49.49
N ARG A 32 -23.24 0.80 -50.37
CA ARG A 32 -22.01 0.07 -50.72
C ARG A 32 -21.22 0.68 -51.88
N GLU A 33 -19.90 0.43 -51.83
CA GLU A 33 -18.97 0.06 -52.93
C GLU A 33 -18.70 1.02 -54.11
N PRO A 34 -17.59 0.90 -54.89
CA PRO A 34 -16.71 -0.27 -55.08
C PRO A 34 -15.17 -0.07 -55.12
N VAL A 35 -14.51 -1.20 -54.81
CA VAL A 35 -13.30 -1.82 -55.41
C VAL A 35 -12.52 -1.02 -56.47
N LYS A 36 -11.20 -0.85 -56.22
CA LYS A 36 -10.17 -0.87 -57.27
C LYS A 36 -8.98 -1.73 -56.84
N ALA A 37 -8.81 -2.83 -57.58
CA ALA A 37 -7.66 -3.72 -57.56
C ALA A 37 -6.53 -3.18 -58.45
N GLY A 38 -5.28 -3.40 -58.04
CA GLY A 38 -4.06 -3.13 -58.81
C GLY A 38 -2.84 -3.73 -58.10
N PRO A 39 -1.79 -4.17 -58.83
CA PRO A 39 -1.43 -5.58 -58.84
C PRO A 39 -0.22 -5.98 -57.98
N ALA A 40 -0.24 -7.27 -57.62
CA ALA A 40 0.85 -8.01 -57.01
C ALA A 40 2.06 -8.15 -57.95
N LYS A 41 3.26 -7.88 -57.43
CA LYS A 41 4.52 -8.41 -57.98
C LYS A 41 4.91 -9.66 -57.20
N ARG A 42 4.79 -10.81 -57.87
CA ARG A 42 5.43 -12.07 -57.48
C ARG A 42 6.86 -12.06 -58.02
N SER A 43 7.83 -12.28 -57.15
CA SER A 43 9.16 -12.78 -57.53
C SER A 43 9.38 -14.08 -56.79
N ALA A 44 9.63 -15.13 -57.57
CA ALA A 44 9.96 -16.49 -57.12
C ALA A 44 11.48 -16.61 -56.83
N PRO A 45 11.93 -17.71 -56.21
CA PRO A 45 13.08 -17.74 -55.30
C PRO A 45 14.38 -18.19 -55.96
N ASP A 46 15.50 -17.74 -55.39
CA ASP A 46 16.86 -18.20 -55.71
C ASP A 46 17.27 -19.33 -54.73
N PRO A 47 17.80 -20.48 -55.19
CA PRO A 47 18.10 -21.63 -54.34
C PRO A 47 19.58 -21.65 -53.93
N SER A 48 19.88 -21.19 -52.72
CA SER A 48 21.15 -21.50 -52.06
C SER A 48 20.91 -21.85 -50.60
N ASN A 49 20.62 -23.13 -50.38
CA ASN A 49 20.24 -23.71 -49.10
C ASN A 49 21.47 -24.38 -48.47
N THR A 50 22.17 -23.68 -47.57
CA THR A 50 23.09 -24.30 -46.60
C THR A 50 23.32 -23.34 -45.44
N THR A 51 22.57 -23.47 -44.34
CA THR A 51 23.07 -23.09 -43.01
C THR A 51 22.26 -23.75 -41.89
N SER A 52 22.95 -24.63 -41.14
CA SER A 52 22.91 -24.95 -39.70
C SER A 52 21.62 -24.81 -38.86
N PRO A 53 21.42 -25.71 -37.86
CA PRO A 53 20.21 -25.73 -37.04
C PRO A 53 20.08 -24.44 -36.22
N ALA A 54 18.94 -23.78 -36.38
CA ALA A 54 18.60 -22.54 -35.71
C ALA A 54 18.67 -22.70 -34.18
N ARG A 55 19.74 -22.16 -33.57
CA ARG A 55 19.71 -21.72 -32.18
C ARG A 55 18.52 -20.79 -32.03
N ARG A 56 17.55 -21.16 -31.19
CA ARG A 56 16.43 -20.29 -30.80
C ARG A 56 17.03 -18.99 -30.26
N ALA A 57 16.82 -17.90 -30.99
CA ALA A 57 17.21 -16.57 -30.53
C ALA A 57 16.54 -16.29 -29.17
N PRO A 58 17.25 -15.68 -28.21
CA PRO A 58 16.63 -15.23 -26.97
C PRO A 58 15.48 -14.29 -27.33
N GLY A 59 14.28 -14.61 -26.83
CA GLY A 59 13.07 -13.84 -27.12
C GLY A 59 13.30 -12.37 -26.78
N ARG A 60 12.98 -11.48 -27.73
CA ARG A 60 13.04 -10.02 -27.53
C ARG A 60 12.38 -9.69 -26.19
N ALA A 61 13.13 -8.99 -25.34
CA ALA A 61 12.61 -8.44 -24.08
C ALA A 61 11.32 -7.67 -24.39
N GLY A 62 10.22 -8.08 -23.77
CA GLY A 62 8.95 -7.39 -23.91
C GLY A 62 9.07 -5.93 -23.47
N ARG A 63 8.20 -5.07 -24.00
CA ARG A 63 8.11 -3.67 -23.57
C ARG A 63 8.08 -3.59 -22.03
N PRO A 64 8.88 -2.71 -21.40
CA PRO A 64 8.89 -2.58 -19.94
C PRO A 64 7.50 -2.22 -19.43
N LEU A 65 7.15 -2.77 -18.27
CA LEU A 65 5.87 -2.50 -17.61
C LEU A 65 5.81 -1.02 -17.24
N GLY A 66 4.70 -0.35 -17.58
CA GLY A 66 4.50 1.07 -17.27
C GLY A 66 4.42 1.34 -15.77
N PRO A 67 4.48 2.62 -15.37
CA PRO A 67 4.27 3.01 -13.97
C PRO A 67 2.86 2.67 -13.50
N ILE A 68 2.70 2.52 -12.19
CA ILE A 68 1.38 2.40 -11.55
C ILE A 68 0.63 3.71 -11.78
N ALA A 69 -0.67 3.61 -12.05
CA ALA A 69 -1.48 4.78 -12.33
C ALA A 69 -1.60 5.68 -11.08
N ALA A 70 -1.54 7.00 -11.28
CA ALA A 70 -1.51 7.96 -10.18
C ALA A 70 -2.76 7.97 -9.26
N HIS A 71 -3.88 7.40 -9.72
CA HIS A 71 -5.13 7.32 -8.95
C HIS A 71 -5.23 6.07 -8.08
N VAL A 72 -4.24 5.16 -8.15
CA VAL A 72 -4.27 3.90 -7.40
C VAL A 72 -4.02 4.21 -5.92
N SER A 73 -5.00 3.85 -5.09
CA SER A 73 -4.93 4.08 -3.64
C SER A 73 -3.79 3.30 -2.98
N SER A 74 -3.34 3.74 -1.81
CA SER A 74 -2.33 3.03 -1.02
C SER A 74 -2.75 1.62 -0.61
N ALA A 75 -4.06 1.37 -0.46
CA ALA A 75 -4.59 0.03 -0.19
C ALA A 75 -4.48 -0.88 -1.43
N HIS A 76 -4.78 -0.37 -2.62
CA HIS A 76 -4.63 -1.12 -3.86
C HIS A 76 -3.14 -1.35 -4.17
N GLN A 77 -2.28 -0.34 -4.00
CA GLN A 77 -0.82 -0.48 -4.13
C GLN A 77 -0.26 -1.58 -3.22
N ALA A 78 -0.84 -1.77 -2.02
CA ALA A 78 -0.30 -2.70 -1.03
C ALA A 78 -0.19 -4.14 -1.53
N TRP A 79 -1.14 -4.62 -2.34
CA TRP A 79 -1.00 -5.92 -3.00
C TRP A 79 -0.42 -5.83 -4.40
N LEU A 80 -0.64 -4.71 -5.10
CA LEU A 80 -0.19 -4.54 -6.48
C LEU A 80 1.33 -4.52 -6.57
N ASP A 81 2.02 -3.83 -5.67
CA ASP A 81 3.49 -3.70 -5.68
C ASP A 81 4.18 -5.07 -5.56
N PRO A 82 3.91 -5.90 -4.54
CA PRO A 82 4.50 -7.24 -4.45
C PRO A 82 4.18 -8.14 -5.65
N VAL A 83 2.96 -8.04 -6.19
CA VAL A 83 2.57 -8.80 -7.41
C VAL A 83 3.36 -8.32 -8.62
N ARG A 84 3.56 -7.01 -8.75
CA ARG A 84 4.30 -6.40 -9.85
C ARG A 84 5.76 -6.79 -9.80
N GLU A 85 6.36 -6.79 -8.62
CA GLU A 85 7.72 -7.23 -8.40
C GLU A 85 7.89 -8.74 -8.66
N ALA A 86 6.97 -9.57 -8.17
CA ALA A 86 6.96 -11.00 -8.47
C ALA A 86 6.89 -11.26 -9.99
N TYR A 87 6.09 -10.48 -10.71
CA TYR A 87 6.09 -10.54 -12.19
C TYR A 87 7.44 -10.14 -12.78
N LEU A 88 8.07 -9.07 -12.31
CA LEU A 88 9.38 -8.62 -12.82
C LEU A 88 10.48 -9.65 -12.53
N ALA A 89 10.47 -10.27 -11.36
CA ALA A 89 11.38 -11.36 -11.00
C ALA A 89 11.16 -12.59 -11.89
N ALA A 90 9.90 -13.00 -12.10
CA ALA A 90 9.58 -14.08 -13.03
C ALA A 90 9.97 -13.73 -14.47
N ALA A 91 9.83 -12.47 -14.88
CA ALA A 91 10.19 -12.00 -16.22
C ALA A 91 11.69 -12.08 -16.47
N ALA A 92 12.53 -11.87 -15.44
CA ALA A 92 13.97 -12.08 -15.53
C ALA A 92 14.33 -13.55 -15.83
N ILE A 93 13.48 -14.51 -15.46
CA ILE A 93 13.65 -15.95 -15.71
C ILE A 93 12.92 -16.39 -17.01
N GLY A 94 12.36 -15.44 -17.77
CA GLY A 94 11.72 -15.69 -19.06
C GLY A 94 10.19 -15.78 -19.04
N MET A 95 9.53 -15.38 -17.94
CA MET A 95 8.10 -15.11 -17.97
C MET A 95 7.81 -13.92 -18.90
N THR A 96 6.76 -14.02 -19.72
CA THR A 96 6.35 -12.92 -20.60
C THR A 96 4.86 -12.64 -20.40
N MET A 97 4.42 -11.41 -20.69
CA MET A 97 2.99 -11.07 -20.73
C MET A 97 2.17 -12.01 -21.62
N SER A 98 2.77 -12.57 -22.67
CA SER A 98 2.09 -13.55 -23.54
C SER A 98 1.84 -14.86 -22.83
N ARG A 99 2.84 -15.36 -22.10
CA ARG A 99 2.75 -16.61 -21.34
C ARG A 99 1.79 -16.47 -20.18
N LEU A 100 1.85 -15.33 -19.49
CA LEU A 100 0.91 -15.01 -18.42
C LEU A 100 -0.52 -14.85 -18.96
N GLY A 101 -0.70 -14.23 -20.12
CA GLY A 101 -2.01 -14.09 -20.76
C GLY A 101 -2.62 -15.42 -21.18
N ALA A 102 -1.79 -16.36 -21.65
CA ALA A 102 -2.23 -17.72 -21.94
C ALA A 102 -2.66 -18.47 -20.67
N ALA A 103 -1.94 -18.30 -19.56
CA ALA A 103 -2.27 -18.94 -18.28
C ALA A 103 -3.56 -18.39 -17.65
N LEU A 104 -3.81 -17.09 -17.79
CA LEU A 104 -4.98 -16.40 -17.22
C LEU A 104 -6.16 -16.28 -18.18
N HIS A 105 -6.01 -16.78 -19.42
CA HIS A 105 -6.99 -16.61 -20.50
C HIS A 105 -7.40 -15.15 -20.77
N ILE A 106 -6.47 -14.19 -20.61
CA ILE A 106 -6.69 -12.76 -20.87
C ILE A 106 -5.65 -12.17 -21.83
N SER A 107 -6.01 -11.04 -22.46
CA SER A 107 -5.12 -10.37 -23.41
C SER A 107 -3.92 -9.71 -22.72
N LYS A 108 -2.83 -9.51 -23.47
CA LYS A 108 -1.63 -8.80 -23.00
C LYS A 108 -1.96 -7.37 -22.52
N SER A 109 -2.88 -6.69 -23.20
CA SER A 109 -3.33 -5.36 -22.81
C SER A 109 -4.01 -5.39 -21.44
N LYS A 110 -4.85 -6.40 -21.19
CA LYS A 110 -5.56 -6.55 -19.92
C LYS A 110 -4.61 -6.83 -18.75
N ILE A 111 -3.57 -7.64 -18.98
CA ILE A 111 -2.51 -7.85 -17.97
C ILE A 111 -1.77 -6.54 -17.69
N SER A 112 -1.43 -5.78 -18.73
CA SER A 112 -0.78 -4.49 -18.53
C SER A 112 -1.65 -3.51 -17.76
N GLU A 113 -2.97 -3.49 -18.00
CA GLU A 113 -3.92 -2.69 -17.22
C GLU A 113 -3.94 -3.14 -15.76
N LEU A 114 -4.05 -4.45 -15.52
CA LEU A 114 -4.04 -5.05 -14.19
C LEU A 114 -2.78 -4.68 -13.40
N LEU A 115 -1.60 -4.90 -13.98
CA LEU A 115 -0.32 -4.62 -13.33
C LEU A 115 0.03 -3.13 -13.26
N SER A 116 -0.78 -2.27 -13.88
CA SER A 116 -0.71 -0.80 -13.72
C SER A 116 -1.74 -0.25 -12.73
N GLY A 117 -2.61 -1.10 -12.18
CA GLY A 117 -3.68 -0.70 -11.27
C GLY A 117 -4.86 0.03 -11.93
N LYS A 118 -4.88 0.17 -13.27
CA LYS A 118 -6.00 0.79 -14.01
C LYS A 118 -7.30 -0.02 -13.93
N PHE A 119 -7.21 -1.25 -13.47
CA PHE A 119 -8.33 -2.18 -13.39
C PHE A 119 -8.25 -2.95 -12.08
N TYR A 120 -9.31 -2.84 -11.27
CA TYR A 120 -9.44 -3.64 -10.05
C TYR A 120 -10.01 -5.03 -10.38
N PRO A 121 -9.25 -6.13 -10.19
CA PRO A 121 -9.68 -7.45 -10.57
C PRO A 121 -10.70 -8.03 -9.58
N ARG A 122 -11.51 -8.99 -10.06
CA ARG A 122 -12.15 -9.95 -9.16
C ARG A 122 -11.13 -10.92 -8.59
N TRP A 123 -11.46 -11.54 -7.47
CA TRP A 123 -10.56 -12.46 -6.79
C TRP A 123 -10.17 -13.66 -7.64
N GLU A 124 -11.06 -14.19 -8.49
CA GLU A 124 -10.73 -15.37 -9.31
C GLU A 124 -9.53 -15.11 -10.23
N LEU A 125 -9.51 -13.95 -10.88
CA LEU A 125 -8.38 -13.56 -11.73
C LEU A 125 -7.09 -13.37 -10.92
N LEU A 126 -7.19 -12.81 -9.72
CA LEU A 126 -6.04 -12.54 -8.87
C LEU A 126 -5.48 -13.84 -8.25
N TYR A 127 -6.34 -14.81 -7.95
CA TYR A 127 -5.96 -16.15 -7.54
C TYR A 127 -5.21 -16.89 -8.65
N ASP A 128 -5.73 -16.88 -9.89
CA ASP A 128 -5.05 -17.50 -11.02
C ASP A 128 -3.69 -16.84 -11.29
N LEU A 129 -3.61 -15.51 -11.12
CA LEU A 129 -2.35 -14.77 -11.18
C LEU A 129 -1.38 -15.22 -10.09
N ALA A 130 -1.88 -15.43 -8.87
CA ALA A 130 -1.07 -15.88 -7.75
C ALA A 130 -0.46 -17.26 -8.01
N VAL A 131 -1.26 -18.18 -8.54
CA VAL A 131 -0.82 -19.52 -8.96
C VAL A 131 0.22 -19.42 -10.08
N ALA A 132 -0.03 -18.59 -11.10
CA ALA A 132 0.89 -18.44 -12.23
C ALA A 132 2.24 -17.80 -11.86
N LEU A 133 2.26 -16.93 -10.85
CA LEU A 133 3.48 -16.28 -10.33
C LEU A 133 4.09 -17.01 -9.13
N ASN A 134 3.49 -18.10 -8.66
CA ASN A 134 3.91 -18.84 -7.47
C ASN A 134 4.04 -17.95 -6.22
N ILE A 135 3.06 -17.08 -5.98
CA ILE A 135 2.98 -16.22 -4.79
C ILE A 135 1.89 -16.71 -3.83
N SER A 136 2.06 -16.42 -2.54
CA SER A 136 1.10 -16.81 -1.51
C SER A 136 -0.23 -16.09 -1.69
N TYR A 137 -1.31 -16.84 -1.93
CA TYR A 137 -2.64 -16.26 -2.17
C TYR A 137 -3.32 -15.79 -0.88
N TRP A 138 -2.97 -16.30 0.30
CA TRP A 138 -3.63 -15.93 1.56
C TRP A 138 -3.37 -14.46 2.00
N PRO A 139 -2.12 -13.96 2.07
CA PRO A 139 -1.87 -12.54 2.29
C PRO A 139 -2.39 -11.67 1.13
N LEU A 140 -2.28 -12.16 -0.11
CA LEU A 140 -2.82 -11.47 -1.29
C LEU A 140 -4.34 -11.24 -1.17
N TYR A 141 -5.06 -12.25 -0.71
CA TYR A 141 -6.50 -12.18 -0.48
C TYR A 141 -6.86 -11.13 0.56
N ARG A 142 -6.14 -11.08 1.69
CA ARG A 142 -6.42 -10.10 2.76
C ARG A 142 -6.25 -8.66 2.26
N LEU A 143 -5.13 -8.39 1.58
CA LEU A 143 -4.85 -7.07 1.03
C LEU A 143 -5.83 -6.69 -0.09
N TRP A 144 -6.16 -7.61 -1.00
CA TRP A 144 -7.19 -7.40 -2.02
C TRP A 144 -8.57 -7.14 -1.42
N ARG A 145 -8.97 -7.89 -0.39
CA ARG A 145 -10.26 -7.69 0.27
C ARG A 145 -10.31 -6.33 0.96
N GLN A 146 -9.23 -5.96 1.65
CA GLN A 146 -9.13 -4.67 2.33
C GLN A 146 -9.27 -3.51 1.32
N ALA A 147 -8.48 -3.51 0.25
CA ALA A 147 -8.53 -2.47 -0.77
C ALA A 147 -9.89 -2.37 -1.47
N ALA A 148 -10.56 -3.51 -1.70
CA ALA A 148 -11.89 -3.56 -2.30
C ALA A 148 -12.94 -2.83 -1.44
N LEU A 149 -12.88 -3.01 -0.12
CA LEU A 149 -13.84 -2.43 0.83
C LEU A 149 -13.53 -0.97 1.15
N GLU A 150 -12.26 -0.62 1.33
CA GLU A 150 -11.86 0.70 1.84
C GLU A 150 -11.75 1.75 0.74
N THR A 151 -11.28 1.38 -0.46
CA THR A 151 -10.88 2.38 -1.47
C THR A 151 -11.63 2.26 -2.79
N GLU A 152 -12.05 1.05 -3.15
CA GLU A 152 -12.77 0.79 -4.40
C GLU A 152 -14.30 0.83 -4.23
N ASN A 153 -14.78 1.17 -3.02
CA ASN A 153 -16.19 1.23 -2.63
C ASN A 153 -16.99 0.00 -3.06
N LYS A 154 -16.39 -1.20 -3.00
CA LYS A 154 -17.08 -2.45 -3.33
C LYS A 154 -17.90 -2.92 -2.14
N SER A 155 -19.12 -3.41 -2.41
CA SER A 155 -19.96 -3.98 -1.36
C SER A 155 -19.38 -5.29 -0.85
N ARG A 156 -19.70 -5.66 0.39
CA ARG A 156 -19.37 -6.98 0.95
C ARG A 156 -19.92 -8.11 0.07
N THR A 157 -21.15 -7.95 -0.43
CA THR A 157 -21.77 -8.92 -1.36
C THR A 157 -20.97 -9.11 -2.65
N TRP A 158 -20.31 -8.06 -3.16
CA TRP A 158 -19.42 -8.17 -4.33
C TRP A 158 -18.16 -8.97 -4.00
N VAL A 159 -17.58 -8.77 -2.81
CA VAL A 159 -16.43 -9.55 -2.33
C VAL A 159 -16.80 -11.02 -2.17
N ASP A 160 -17.95 -11.32 -1.57
CA ASP A 160 -18.43 -12.68 -1.37
C ASP A 160 -18.71 -13.37 -2.71
N THR A 161 -19.35 -12.66 -3.64
CA THR A 161 -19.60 -13.18 -4.99
C THR A 161 -18.30 -13.46 -5.73
N SER A 162 -17.32 -12.56 -5.66
CA SER A 162 -16.00 -12.72 -6.30
C SER A 162 -15.16 -13.84 -5.68
N THR A 163 -15.45 -14.23 -4.44
CA THR A 163 -14.71 -15.32 -3.76
C THR A 163 -15.41 -16.66 -3.87
N SER A 164 -16.72 -16.69 -4.09
CA SER A 164 -17.58 -17.89 -4.08
C SER A 164 -17.01 -19.11 -4.84
N ARG A 165 -16.41 -18.90 -6.02
CA ARG A 165 -15.85 -19.99 -6.85
C ARG A 165 -14.55 -20.59 -6.31
N VAL A 166 -13.78 -19.81 -5.55
CA VAL A 166 -12.43 -20.16 -5.08
C VAL A 166 -12.40 -20.37 -3.57
N HIS A 167 -13.47 -19.99 -2.85
CA HIS A 167 -13.53 -19.95 -1.39
C HIS A 167 -13.28 -21.31 -0.75
N VAL A 168 -13.82 -22.39 -1.33
CA VAL A 168 -13.66 -23.76 -0.80
C VAL A 168 -12.19 -24.19 -0.89
N THR A 169 -11.55 -23.98 -2.03
CA THR A 169 -10.12 -24.29 -2.22
C THR A 169 -9.24 -23.45 -1.30
N MET A 170 -9.55 -22.16 -1.15
CA MET A 170 -8.78 -21.22 -0.33
C MET A 170 -8.88 -21.49 1.18
N THR A 171 -10.07 -21.81 1.67
CA THR A 171 -10.29 -22.13 3.11
C THR A 171 -9.66 -23.47 3.50
N ALA A 172 -9.69 -24.45 2.60
CA ALA A 172 -9.02 -25.74 2.80
C ALA A 172 -7.48 -25.64 2.79
N THR A 173 -6.93 -24.60 2.16
CA THR A 173 -5.49 -24.42 1.99
C THR A 173 -5.03 -23.10 2.59
N ARG A 174 -5.36 -22.81 3.86
CA ARG A 174 -4.73 -21.67 4.54
C ARG A 174 -3.22 -21.91 4.59
N SER A 175 -2.48 -21.18 3.75
CA SER A 175 -1.02 -21.15 3.80
C SER A 175 -0.62 -20.56 5.15
N THR A 176 0.41 -21.11 5.79
CA THR A 176 1.07 -20.51 6.95
C THR A 176 2.21 -19.63 6.49
N PRO A 177 2.52 -18.53 7.18
CA PRO A 177 3.72 -17.75 6.88
C PRO A 177 4.98 -18.63 6.93
N PRO A 178 6.01 -18.30 6.13
CA PRO A 178 7.34 -18.89 6.30
C PRO A 178 7.83 -18.77 7.75
N LEU A 179 8.50 -19.80 8.27
CA LEU A 179 8.93 -19.87 9.67
C LEU A 179 9.84 -18.70 10.06
N ASP A 180 10.74 -18.32 9.18
CA ASP A 180 11.65 -17.19 9.32
C ASP A 180 10.90 -15.85 9.34
N LEU A 181 9.82 -15.69 8.58
CA LEU A 181 8.94 -14.53 8.68
C LEU A 181 8.17 -14.52 10.02
N THR A 182 7.74 -15.68 10.52
CA THR A 182 7.12 -15.77 11.85
C THR A 182 8.11 -15.37 12.95
N ALA A 183 9.32 -15.91 12.93
CA ALA A 183 10.37 -15.55 13.89
C ALA A 183 10.73 -14.06 13.79
N PHE A 184 10.79 -13.51 12.57
CA PHE A 184 11.00 -12.09 12.35
C PHE A 184 9.88 -11.26 12.99
N ARG A 185 8.62 -11.64 12.78
CA ARG A 185 7.46 -10.97 13.39
C ARG A 185 7.54 -10.96 14.91
N ASP A 186 7.87 -12.09 15.53
CA ASP A 186 8.00 -12.19 16.98
C ASP A 186 9.05 -11.23 17.54
N LEU A 187 10.14 -10.99 16.80
CA LEU A 187 11.21 -10.07 17.17
C LEU A 187 10.84 -8.59 16.97
N THR A 188 10.10 -8.25 15.90
CA THR A 188 9.90 -6.85 15.49
C THR A 188 8.54 -6.26 15.85
N GLU A 189 7.52 -7.08 16.06
CA GLU A 189 6.13 -6.61 16.18
C GLU A 189 5.93 -5.61 17.33
N ASN A 190 6.60 -5.80 18.46
CA ASN A 190 6.49 -4.85 19.57
C ASN A 190 7.04 -3.47 19.21
N GLY A 191 8.26 -3.40 18.65
CA GLY A 191 8.85 -2.13 18.20
C GLY A 191 8.02 -1.46 17.09
N TYR A 192 7.46 -2.26 16.18
CA TYR A 192 6.59 -1.74 15.13
C TYR A 192 5.28 -1.17 15.68
N ARG A 193 4.69 -1.81 16.70
CA ARG A 193 3.49 -1.28 17.38
C ARG A 193 3.76 0.02 18.12
N LEU A 194 4.90 0.14 18.80
CA LEU A 194 5.32 1.39 19.44
C LEU A 194 5.40 2.50 18.40
N TYR A 195 6.16 2.28 17.33
CA TYR A 195 6.28 3.23 16.23
C TYR A 195 4.92 3.63 15.63
N ALA A 196 4.08 2.65 15.26
CA ALA A 196 2.78 2.91 14.63
C ALA A 196 1.79 3.60 15.58
N GLY A 197 1.84 3.29 16.87
CA GLY A 197 0.96 3.85 17.90
C GLY A 197 1.13 5.35 18.11
N VAL A 198 2.26 5.93 17.71
CA VAL A 198 2.48 7.39 17.75
C VAL A 198 1.60 8.10 16.72
N PHE A 199 1.40 7.49 15.56
CA PHE A 199 0.68 8.11 14.45
C PHE A 199 -0.78 7.65 14.34
N LEU A 200 -1.10 6.48 14.87
CA LEU A 200 -2.36 5.79 14.64
C LEU A 200 -3.01 5.34 15.96
N LEU A 201 -4.33 5.53 16.05
CA LEU A 201 -5.14 4.95 17.13
C LEU A 201 -5.10 3.41 17.09
N ALA A 202 -5.33 2.76 18.23
CA ALA A 202 -5.12 1.32 18.40
C ALA A 202 -5.73 0.42 17.29
N PRO A 203 -6.99 0.60 16.83
CA PRO A 203 -7.54 -0.22 15.75
C PRO A 203 -6.80 -0.02 14.41
N CYS A 204 -6.42 1.22 14.10
CA CYS A 204 -5.68 1.56 12.87
C CYS A 204 -4.23 1.08 12.96
N CYS A 205 -3.62 1.16 14.15
CA CYS A 205 -2.28 0.64 14.42
C CYS A 205 -2.23 -0.86 14.12
N GLN A 206 -3.12 -1.67 14.71
CA GLN A 206 -3.15 -3.11 14.46
C GLN A 206 -3.39 -3.43 12.97
N ALA A 207 -4.30 -2.73 12.31
CA ALA A 207 -4.54 -2.89 10.88
C ALA A 207 -3.28 -2.57 10.03
N ALA A 208 -2.51 -1.55 10.38
CA ALA A 208 -1.26 -1.22 9.71
C ALA A 208 -0.17 -2.29 9.93
N ILE A 209 -0.10 -2.86 11.14
CA ILE A 209 0.81 -3.98 11.46
C ILE A 209 0.45 -5.22 10.64
N ASP A 210 -0.83 -5.60 10.61
CA ASP A 210 -1.27 -6.77 9.86
C ASP A 210 -1.06 -6.58 8.34
N LYS A 211 -1.38 -5.38 7.82
CA LYS A 211 -1.07 -4.99 6.44
C LYS A 211 0.43 -5.13 6.13
N THR A 212 1.30 -4.68 7.03
CA THR A 212 2.75 -4.76 6.88
C THR A 212 3.21 -6.21 6.74
N TYR A 213 2.78 -7.10 7.65
CA TYR A 213 3.19 -8.51 7.58
C TYR A 213 2.56 -9.26 6.40
N ASP A 214 1.39 -8.84 5.92
CA ASP A 214 0.81 -9.37 4.69
C ASP A 214 1.66 -9.00 3.46
N GLN A 215 2.11 -7.74 3.39
CA GLN A 215 3.00 -7.28 2.33
C GLN A 215 4.36 -7.96 2.40
N LEU A 216 4.92 -8.12 3.61
CA LEU A 216 6.17 -8.84 3.81
C LEU A 216 6.05 -10.29 3.42
N TRP A 217 4.93 -10.95 3.71
CA TRP A 217 4.72 -12.33 3.27
C TRP A 217 4.71 -12.45 1.74
N LEU A 218 4.10 -11.51 1.02
CA LEU A 218 4.15 -11.50 -0.44
C LEU A 218 5.54 -11.21 -1.01
N SER A 219 6.35 -10.44 -0.30
CA SER A 219 7.66 -9.96 -0.78
C SER A 219 8.84 -10.54 -0.01
N TRP A 220 8.65 -11.58 0.80
CA TRP A 220 9.66 -12.03 1.77
C TRP A 220 10.97 -12.47 1.13
N ASN A 221 10.88 -13.19 0.01
CA ASN A 221 12.07 -13.59 -0.76
C ASN A 221 12.86 -12.38 -1.27
N GLN A 222 12.18 -11.26 -1.55
CA GLN A 222 12.84 -10.02 -1.96
C GLN A 222 13.48 -9.32 -0.77
N ALA A 223 12.80 -9.29 0.37
CA ALA A 223 13.37 -8.79 1.62
C ALA A 223 14.67 -9.53 1.97
N LEU A 224 14.67 -10.86 1.89
CA LEU A 224 15.86 -11.70 2.11
C LEU A 224 16.96 -11.50 1.06
N ALA A 225 16.59 -11.17 -0.19
CA ALA A 225 17.55 -10.87 -1.25
C ALA A 225 18.07 -9.42 -1.20
N SER A 226 17.45 -8.55 -0.41
CA SER A 226 17.87 -7.17 -0.25
C SER A 226 19.15 -7.06 0.59
N PRO A 227 19.91 -5.96 0.49
CA PRO A 227 21.11 -5.77 1.31
C PRO A 227 20.85 -5.79 2.82
N ASP A 228 19.63 -5.41 3.23
CA ASP A 228 19.20 -5.42 4.63
C ASP A 228 17.69 -5.69 4.71
N ALA A 229 17.33 -6.91 5.11
CA ALA A 229 15.94 -7.34 5.26
C ALA A 229 15.17 -6.55 6.33
N ARG A 230 15.84 -6.08 7.40
CA ARG A 230 15.20 -5.27 8.44
C ARG A 230 14.86 -3.89 7.90
N ARG A 231 15.78 -3.27 7.17
CA ARG A 231 15.51 -1.98 6.53
C ARG A 231 14.40 -2.08 5.50
N TYR A 232 14.40 -3.15 4.71
CA TYR A 232 13.29 -3.44 3.79
C TYR A 232 11.97 -3.53 4.55
N ALA A 233 11.93 -4.33 5.62
CA ALA A 233 10.73 -4.54 6.42
C ALA A 233 10.23 -3.25 7.08
N PHE A 234 11.13 -2.44 7.65
CA PHE A 234 10.78 -1.16 8.23
C PHE A 234 10.26 -0.18 7.17
N THR A 235 10.79 -0.21 5.94
CA THR A 235 10.27 0.62 4.84
C THR A 235 8.83 0.24 4.49
N VAL A 236 8.50 -1.06 4.47
CA VAL A 236 7.12 -1.55 4.28
C VAL A 236 6.22 -1.07 5.42
N LEU A 237 6.67 -1.20 6.67
CA LEU A 237 5.94 -0.68 7.84
C LEU A 237 5.70 0.82 7.73
N ARG A 238 6.74 1.62 7.50
CA ARG A 238 6.66 3.07 7.37
C ARG A 238 5.65 3.44 6.29
N GLY A 239 5.70 2.80 5.13
CA GLY A 239 4.74 3.00 4.06
C GLY A 239 3.29 2.71 4.51
N ALA A 240 3.07 1.60 5.21
CA ALA A 240 1.75 1.24 5.73
C ALA A 240 1.24 2.27 6.76
N VAL A 241 2.08 2.66 7.73
CA VAL A 241 1.76 3.64 8.77
C VAL A 241 1.47 5.00 8.15
N MET A 242 2.40 5.55 7.38
CA MET A 242 2.26 6.87 6.75
C MET A 242 1.07 6.92 5.79
N SER A 243 0.74 5.81 5.11
CA SER A 243 -0.46 5.77 4.26
C SER A 243 -1.78 5.91 5.03
N ALA A 244 -1.78 5.56 6.31
CA ALA A 244 -2.93 5.67 7.21
C ALA A 244 -2.88 6.93 8.09
N THR A 245 -1.71 7.55 8.24
CA THR A 245 -1.53 8.78 9.01
C THR A 245 -2.13 9.98 8.25
N PRO A 246 -2.98 10.79 8.89
CA PRO A 246 -3.41 12.06 8.31
C PRO A 246 -2.21 12.97 8.04
N HIS A 247 -2.23 13.70 6.93
CA HIS A 247 -1.17 14.64 6.59
C HIS A 247 -1.71 16.06 6.54
N LEU A 248 -0.99 16.99 7.20
CA LEU A 248 -1.23 18.41 7.13
C LEU A 248 -0.03 19.07 6.43
N ASP A 249 -0.27 19.80 5.34
CA ASP A 249 0.78 20.41 4.51
C ASP A 249 1.87 19.43 4.05
N GLY A 250 1.48 18.18 3.75
CA GLY A 250 2.39 17.13 3.32
C GLY A 250 3.24 16.52 4.44
N ARG A 251 2.95 16.81 5.71
CA ARG A 251 3.65 16.28 6.87
C ARG A 251 2.74 15.37 7.70
N PRO A 252 3.27 14.32 8.33
CA PRO A 252 2.47 13.43 9.16
C PRO A 252 1.95 14.18 10.39
N GLU A 253 0.64 14.09 10.62
CA GLU A 253 -0.01 14.68 11.79
C GLU A 253 -0.09 13.65 12.91
N PHE A 254 0.56 13.94 14.03
CA PHE A 254 0.55 13.09 15.23
C PHE A 254 0.50 13.92 16.52
N SER A 255 0.11 15.19 16.46
CA SER A 255 -0.01 16.03 17.66
C SER A 255 -1.02 15.48 18.67
N ALA A 256 -1.96 14.65 18.23
CA ALA A 256 -2.91 13.96 19.11
C ALA A 256 -2.20 13.05 20.14
N ALA A 257 -1.02 12.52 19.84
CA ALA A 257 -0.24 11.74 20.80
C ALA A 257 0.22 12.57 22.02
N ALA A 258 0.18 13.91 21.95
CA ALA A 258 0.54 14.78 23.07
C ALA A 258 -0.39 14.58 24.29
N PHE A 259 -1.65 14.20 24.05
CA PHE A 259 -2.65 13.94 25.09
C PHE A 259 -2.36 12.65 25.90
N ASP A 260 -1.59 11.73 25.33
CA ASP A 260 -1.30 10.42 25.95
C ASP A 260 0.08 10.38 26.63
N THR A 261 0.71 11.54 26.83
CA THR A 261 2.05 11.60 27.43
C THR A 261 2.03 11.41 28.95
N ILE A 262 3.03 10.71 29.48
CA ILE A 262 3.22 10.51 30.94
C ILE A 262 3.37 11.86 31.65
N ALA A 263 4.05 12.83 31.01
CA ALA A 263 4.23 14.18 31.55
C ALA A 263 2.90 14.89 31.81
N LEU A 264 1.95 14.77 30.89
CA LEU A 264 0.61 15.34 31.05
C LEU A 264 -0.20 14.57 32.11
N GLN A 265 -0.14 13.23 32.12
CA GLN A 265 -0.86 12.39 33.09
C GLN A 265 -0.40 12.59 34.54
N ALA A 266 0.85 13.04 34.75
CA ALA A 266 1.41 13.30 36.08
C ALA A 266 0.98 14.67 36.67
N LEU A 267 0.38 15.55 35.87
CA LEU A 267 -0.04 16.88 36.31
C LEU A 267 -1.49 16.86 36.81
N THR A 268 -1.71 17.45 37.99
CA THR A 268 -3.05 17.62 38.59
C THR A 268 -3.55 19.06 38.55
N ASP A 269 -2.70 19.98 38.09
CA ASP A 269 -3.00 21.42 37.99
C ASP A 269 -3.32 21.76 36.54
N ASP A 270 -4.51 22.33 36.31
CA ASP A 270 -5.06 22.54 34.97
C ASP A 270 -4.23 23.54 34.15
N ASP A 271 -3.74 24.62 34.77
CA ASP A 271 -2.94 25.64 34.09
C ASP A 271 -1.58 25.07 33.64
N ARG A 272 -0.91 24.30 34.51
CA ARG A 272 0.33 23.60 34.17
C ARG A 272 0.11 22.50 33.14
N ALA A 273 -1.00 21.77 33.21
CA ALA A 273 -1.37 20.76 32.22
C ALA A 273 -1.58 21.39 30.84
N ALA A 274 -2.27 22.54 30.78
CA ALA A 274 -2.46 23.28 29.53
C ALA A 274 -1.13 23.77 28.93
N ALA A 275 -0.24 24.31 29.76
CA ALA A 275 1.10 24.73 29.32
C ALA A 275 1.94 23.56 28.79
N GLN A 276 1.99 22.44 29.53
CA GLN A 276 2.70 21.23 29.13
C GLN A 276 2.16 20.66 27.81
N LEU A 277 0.83 20.64 27.64
CA LEU A 277 0.19 20.19 26.41
C LEU A 277 0.58 21.10 25.23
N ALA A 278 0.55 22.43 25.42
CA ALA A 278 0.94 23.38 24.38
C ALA A 278 2.41 23.20 23.94
N GLU A 279 3.32 23.01 24.89
CA GLU A 279 4.74 22.72 24.61
C GLU A 279 4.91 21.40 23.84
N THR A 280 4.20 20.35 24.26
CA THR A 280 4.27 19.03 23.62
C THR A 280 3.73 19.05 22.19
N ILE A 281 2.61 19.75 21.96
CA ILE A 281 2.06 19.97 20.62
C ILE A 281 3.05 20.75 19.75
N ALA A 282 3.71 21.78 20.28
CA ALA A 282 4.72 22.54 19.55
C ALA A 282 5.92 21.67 19.17
N LEU A 283 6.40 20.82 20.07
CA LEU A 283 7.45 19.83 19.80
C LEU A 283 7.05 18.86 18.68
N PHE A 284 5.84 18.28 18.74
CA PHE A 284 5.41 17.29 17.75
C PHE A 284 5.22 17.93 16.36
N LYS A 285 4.72 19.17 16.31
CA LYS A 285 4.67 19.98 15.09
C LYS A 285 6.05 20.35 14.54
N ALA A 286 7.07 20.48 15.38
CA ALA A 286 8.44 20.69 14.93
C ALA A 286 9.04 19.36 14.41
N MET A 287 8.82 18.25 15.13
CA MET A 287 9.25 16.91 14.73
C MET A 287 8.66 16.48 13.39
N SER A 288 7.39 16.79 13.09
CA SER A 288 6.77 16.45 11.79
C SER A 288 7.43 17.11 10.58
N ARG A 289 8.34 18.08 10.79
CA ARG A 289 9.14 18.75 9.75
C ARG A 289 10.48 18.09 9.50
N LEU A 290 10.87 17.12 10.32
CA LEU A 290 12.13 16.41 10.16
C LEU A 290 12.11 15.55 8.89
N PRO A 291 13.28 15.32 8.26
CA PRO A 291 13.45 14.27 7.27
C PRO A 291 13.03 12.90 7.83
N ASP A 292 12.54 12.01 6.96
CA ASP A 292 12.00 10.69 7.31
C ASP A 292 12.79 9.92 8.37
N ASN A 293 14.08 9.65 8.12
CA ASN A 293 14.90 8.90 9.07
C ASN A 293 15.04 9.64 10.41
N GLN A 294 15.18 10.96 10.38
CA GLN A 294 15.32 11.78 11.58
C GLN A 294 14.03 11.75 12.40
N LEU A 295 12.86 11.86 11.75
CA LEU A 295 11.57 11.70 12.40
C LEU A 295 11.47 10.33 13.07
N ASP A 296 11.79 9.26 12.35
CA ASP A 296 11.65 7.88 12.84
C ASP A 296 12.54 7.61 14.05
N ILE A 297 13.80 8.05 13.99
CA ILE A 297 14.73 7.96 15.10
C ILE A 297 14.22 8.78 16.30
N MET A 298 13.78 10.03 16.08
CA MET A 298 13.31 10.89 17.17
C MET A 298 12.03 10.36 17.82
N VAL A 299 11.12 9.76 17.05
CA VAL A 299 9.91 9.13 17.58
C VAL A 299 10.27 7.97 18.52
N LEU A 300 11.10 7.04 18.07
CA LEU A 300 11.49 5.88 18.87
C LEU A 300 12.32 6.27 20.09
N ARG A 301 13.26 7.22 19.92
CA ARG A 301 14.16 7.65 20.98
C ARG A 301 13.46 8.51 22.03
N THR A 302 12.74 9.54 21.60
CA THR A 302 12.19 10.55 22.52
C THR A 302 10.85 10.13 23.11
N LEU A 303 10.00 9.45 22.34
CA LEU A 303 8.66 9.08 22.81
C LEU A 303 8.61 7.71 23.47
N HIS A 304 9.51 6.80 23.07
CA HIS A 304 9.55 5.44 23.60
C HIS A 304 10.84 5.09 24.34
N GLY A 305 11.84 5.97 24.37
CA GLY A 305 13.05 5.79 25.17
C GLY A 305 13.96 4.67 24.69
N LEU A 306 13.86 4.22 23.43
CA LEU A 306 14.76 3.22 22.88
C LEU A 306 16.18 3.79 22.80
N ASP A 307 17.17 2.93 23.04
CA ASP A 307 18.58 3.29 22.83
C ASP A 307 18.97 3.25 21.34
N ASP A 308 20.15 3.78 21.02
CA ASP A 308 20.58 3.93 19.63
C ASP A 308 20.81 2.55 18.96
N GLU A 309 21.20 1.54 19.74
CA GLU A 309 21.42 0.16 19.31
C GLU A 309 20.11 -0.54 18.94
N ASP A 310 19.09 -0.46 19.80
CA ASP A 310 17.75 -0.99 19.55
C ASP A 310 17.09 -0.30 18.35
N ILE A 311 17.25 1.02 18.21
CA ILE A 311 16.79 1.76 17.04
C ILE A 311 17.51 1.30 15.77
N SER A 312 18.84 1.14 15.84
CA SER A 312 19.64 0.62 14.72
C SER A 312 19.15 -0.76 14.28
N HIS A 313 18.89 -1.65 15.23
CA HIS A 313 18.35 -2.97 14.97
C HIS A 313 16.95 -2.90 14.37
N LEU A 314 16.02 -2.15 14.96
CA LEU A 314 14.63 -2.08 14.53
C LEU A 314 14.49 -1.46 13.12
N LEU A 315 15.23 -0.40 12.83
CA LEU A 315 15.17 0.33 11.56
C LEU A 315 16.01 -0.30 10.44
N GLY A 316 16.95 -1.20 10.77
CA GLY A 316 17.95 -1.70 9.82
C GLY A 316 18.90 -0.58 9.32
N LEU A 317 19.22 0.38 10.20
CA LEU A 317 20.15 1.46 9.91
C LEU A 317 21.48 1.24 10.62
N PRO A 318 22.64 1.58 10.02
CA PRO A 318 23.90 1.52 10.73
C PRO A 318 23.91 2.45 11.96
N LEU A 319 24.40 1.98 13.10
CA LEU A 319 24.47 2.75 14.35
C LEU A 319 25.11 4.16 14.20
N PRO A 320 26.19 4.36 13.40
CA PRO A 320 26.73 5.70 13.17
C PRO A 320 25.73 6.65 12.49
N VAL A 321 24.86 6.13 11.61
CA VAL A 321 23.81 6.90 10.94
C VAL A 321 22.75 7.30 11.96
N VAL A 322 22.28 6.37 12.80
CA VAL A 322 21.31 6.65 13.87
C VAL A 322 21.81 7.78 14.77
N ARG A 323 23.05 7.67 15.25
CA ARG A 323 23.69 8.69 16.09
C ARG A 323 23.83 10.04 15.39
N SER A 324 24.17 10.05 14.10
CA SER A 324 24.33 11.29 13.34
C SER A 324 23.00 11.97 13.08
N ASP A 325 22.00 11.22 12.61
CA ASP A 325 20.65 11.73 12.33
C ASP A 325 19.98 12.24 13.61
N ALA A 326 20.12 11.52 14.73
CA ALA A 326 19.61 12.00 16.02
C ALA A 326 20.22 13.35 16.41
N ARG A 327 21.55 13.51 16.31
CA ARG A 327 22.21 14.81 16.60
C ARG A 327 21.72 15.94 15.69
N HIS A 328 21.55 15.67 14.40
CA HIS A 328 21.04 16.66 13.46
C HIS A 328 19.59 17.05 13.78
N ALA A 329 18.76 16.07 14.10
CA ALA A 329 17.38 16.29 14.50
C ALA A 329 17.29 17.13 15.79
N THR A 330 18.08 16.81 16.81
CA THR A 330 18.13 17.59 18.06
C THR A 330 18.49 19.05 17.80
N ARG A 331 19.55 19.30 17.02
CA ARG A 331 19.96 20.69 16.68
C ARG A 331 18.88 21.44 15.92
N PHE A 332 18.17 20.77 15.02
CA PHE A 332 17.05 21.37 14.28
C PHE A 332 15.89 21.74 15.21
N LEU A 333 15.53 20.84 16.14
CA LEU A 333 14.46 21.08 17.11
C LEU A 333 14.82 22.20 18.08
N GLU A 334 16.06 22.23 18.60
CA GLU A 334 16.57 23.30 19.44
C GLU A 334 16.47 24.67 18.73
N ALA A 335 16.89 24.75 17.47
CA ALA A 335 16.84 26.00 16.70
C ALA A 335 15.41 26.52 16.48
N ILE A 336 14.41 25.64 16.41
CA ILE A 336 13.00 26.02 16.19
C ILE A 336 12.30 26.36 17.51
N LEU A 337 12.54 25.58 18.56
CA LEU A 337 11.84 25.69 19.83
C LEU A 337 12.48 26.72 20.77
N CYS A 338 13.79 26.95 20.63
CA CYS A 338 14.56 27.90 21.43
C CYS A 338 15.26 28.91 20.50
N PRO A 339 14.52 29.80 19.81
CA PRO A 339 15.14 30.82 18.97
C PRO A 339 16.09 31.68 19.81
N PRO A 340 17.27 32.06 19.30
CA PRO A 340 18.18 32.94 20.01
C PRO A 340 17.45 34.25 20.35
N PRO A 341 17.74 34.87 21.51
CA PRO A 341 17.12 36.14 21.86
C PRO A 341 17.42 37.12 20.73
N THR A 342 16.36 37.66 20.11
CA THR A 342 16.48 38.67 19.07
C THR A 342 17.28 39.81 19.67
N SER A 343 18.49 40.03 19.17
CA SER A 343 19.28 41.21 19.50
C SER A 343 18.58 42.42 18.88
N GLU A 344 17.52 42.91 19.53
CA GLU A 344 17.02 44.27 19.37
C GLU A 344 18.08 45.21 19.96
N GLY A 345 19.01 45.59 19.09
CA GLY A 345 20.04 46.59 19.36
C GLY A 345 20.58 47.07 18.02
N ASP A 346 20.51 48.40 17.83
CA ASP A 346 20.84 49.20 16.65
C ASP A 346 19.75 49.22 15.56
N GLN A 347 19.07 50.34 15.29
CA GLN A 347 19.61 51.69 15.13
C GLN A 347 18.67 52.77 15.68
N SER A 348 19.32 53.73 16.35
CA SER A 348 18.80 55.00 16.86
C SER A 348 18.47 56.01 15.77
#